data_AF-A0A941RGJ6-F1
#
_entry.id   AF-A0A941RGJ6-F1
#
_cell.length_a   1.000
_cell.length_b   1.000
_cell.length_c   1.000
_cell.angle_alpha   90.00
_cell.angle_beta   90.00
_cell.angle_gamma   90.00
#
_symmetry.space_group_name_H-M   'P 1'
#
loop_
_entity.id
_entity.type
_entity.pdbx_description
1 polymer ?
#
loop_
_entity_poly.entity_id
_entity_poly.type
_entity_poly.pdbx_seq_one_letter_code
_entity_poly.pdbx_strand_id
1 'polypeptide(L)'
;MMNQQNKPYTIKIGTSDFKTLVTESTLYVDKTLLIKSILEDAHDVLLITRPRRWGKTLNMSMLNSFFSIPVKEEGQQDEEEFSKRQNLFSHMKIGAFPEILEKYLGKVPTIFVSFKGVKGTSYETIESALKDVIYRAYTAHKYLLQSQKLDEIQKNLFTKFITKNFDLSELENSLLYLSEMLYRHFGQKVFILIDEYDTPLNDWYALKLAQETMISQEKDLYFQSVLRLFREFLGSCLKDNIYLEKGVVTGILRVAKANLFSGVNNLGEDSVLDKRYASHFGFTEEEVNTLLYKVGLNKEAKTSTELKSWYNGY
;
A
#
# COMPACT_ATOMS: atom_id res chain seq x y z
N MET A 1 -14.85 -21.14 36.46
CA MET A 1 -14.09 -20.20 35.61
C MET A 1 -12.62 -20.60 35.68
N MET A 2 -12.17 -21.48 34.79
CA MET A 2 -10.83 -22.08 34.86
C MET A 2 -10.18 -22.07 33.47
N ASN A 3 -8.88 -21.73 33.44
CA ASN A 3 -7.91 -21.90 32.36
C ASN A 3 -8.03 -21.02 31.10
N GLN A 4 -7.60 -19.75 31.20
CA GLN A 4 -7.06 -19.01 30.03
C GLN A 4 -5.57 -18.62 30.19
N GLN A 5 -4.91 -18.98 31.29
CA GLN A 5 -3.59 -18.43 31.65
C GLN A 5 -2.36 -19.12 31.03
N ASN A 6 -2.50 -20.05 30.07
CA ASN A 6 -1.34 -20.73 29.47
C ASN A 6 -1.50 -21.00 27.97
N LYS A 7 -2.11 -20.09 27.21
CA LYS A 7 -2.01 -20.18 25.74
C LYS A 7 -0.71 -19.49 25.31
N PRO A 8 0.27 -20.21 24.73
CA PRO A 8 1.49 -19.57 24.26
C PRO A 8 1.12 -18.60 23.15
N TYR A 9 1.42 -17.32 23.35
CA TYR A 9 1.21 -16.32 22.33
C TYR A 9 2.34 -16.38 21.30
N THR A 10 1.98 -16.60 20.05
CA THR A 10 2.86 -16.53 18.89
C THR A 10 2.64 -15.23 18.11
N ILE A 11 3.73 -14.70 17.55
CA ILE A 11 3.73 -13.59 16.59
C ILE A 11 4.61 -14.02 15.41
N LYS A 12 4.08 -13.94 14.19
CA LYS A 12 4.88 -14.12 12.98
C LYS A 12 5.75 -12.89 12.77
N ILE A 13 7.06 -13.04 12.99
CA ILE A 13 8.03 -11.96 12.79
C ILE A 13 8.48 -11.93 11.33
N GLY A 14 8.67 -10.72 10.79
CA GLY A 14 9.28 -10.50 9.48
C GLY A 14 8.34 -10.58 8.28
N THR A 15 7.02 -10.75 8.51
CA THR A 15 6.01 -10.64 7.44
C THR A 15 5.45 -9.22 7.37
N SER A 16 5.20 -8.76 6.14
CA SER A 16 4.39 -7.57 5.86
C SER A 16 3.09 -7.92 5.13
N ASP A 17 2.81 -9.21 4.97
CA ASP A 17 1.57 -9.70 4.41
C ASP A 17 0.53 -9.81 5.53
N PHE A 18 -0.57 -9.07 5.38
CA PHE A 18 -1.66 -9.00 6.36
C PHE A 18 -2.26 -10.37 6.62
N LYS A 19 -2.59 -11.11 5.56
CA LYS A 19 -3.23 -12.42 5.67
C LYS A 19 -2.35 -13.40 6.45
N THR A 20 -1.07 -13.48 6.10
CA THR A 20 -0.08 -14.31 6.81
C THR A 20 0.05 -13.90 8.27
N LEU A 21 0.09 -12.59 8.57
CA LEU A 21 0.22 -12.13 9.95
C LEU A 21 -0.98 -12.56 10.79
N VAL A 22 -2.20 -12.35 10.30
CA VAL A 22 -3.43 -12.63 11.08
C VAL A 22 -3.76 -14.12 11.18
N THR A 23 -3.28 -14.96 10.26
CA THR A 23 -3.50 -16.42 10.31
C THR A 23 -2.42 -17.14 11.12
N GLU A 24 -1.17 -16.68 11.08
CA GLU A 24 -0.05 -17.35 11.76
C GLU A 24 0.30 -16.76 13.13
N SER A 25 -0.32 -15.64 13.52
CA SER A 25 -0.12 -15.01 14.84
C SER A 25 -1.35 -15.17 15.72
N THR A 26 -1.12 -15.45 16.99
CA THR A 26 -2.18 -15.37 18.02
C THR A 26 -2.37 -13.94 18.56
N LEU A 27 -1.35 -13.08 18.42
CA LEU A 27 -1.42 -11.67 18.76
C LEU A 27 -1.40 -10.82 17.50
N TYR A 28 -2.43 -10.00 17.36
CA TYR A 28 -2.56 -9.00 16.31
C TYR A 28 -3.29 -7.79 16.89
N VAL A 29 -2.83 -6.59 16.54
CA VAL A 29 -3.52 -5.34 16.87
C VAL A 29 -4.34 -4.94 15.66
N ASP A 30 -5.64 -4.98 15.83
CA ASP A 30 -6.60 -4.74 14.76
C ASP A 30 -6.70 -3.25 14.41
N LYS A 31 -6.24 -2.93 13.19
CA LYS A 31 -6.28 -1.60 12.56
C LYS A 31 -7.28 -1.52 11.40
N THR A 32 -8.21 -2.47 11.29
CA THR A 32 -9.16 -2.55 10.15
C THR A 32 -10.09 -1.35 10.04
N LEU A 33 -10.25 -0.53 11.09
CA LEU A 33 -10.96 0.75 11.02
C LEU A 33 -10.30 1.79 10.10
N LEU A 34 -9.05 1.55 9.67
CA LEU A 34 -8.42 2.30 8.59
C LEU A 34 -9.26 2.25 7.29
N ILE A 35 -9.88 1.10 7.00
CA ILE A 35 -10.75 0.91 5.82
C ILE A 35 -11.87 1.95 5.81
N LYS A 36 -12.61 2.04 6.92
CA LYS A 36 -13.68 3.02 7.11
C LYS A 36 -13.16 4.45 6.96
N SER A 37 -12.02 4.75 7.59
CA SER A 37 -11.43 6.10 7.55
C SER A 37 -10.96 6.52 6.15
N ILE A 38 -10.58 5.57 5.29
CA ILE A 38 -10.24 5.84 3.88
C ILE A 38 -11.50 6.08 3.07
N LEU A 39 -12.54 5.27 3.26
CA LEU A 39 -13.81 5.38 2.54
C LEU A 39 -14.58 6.68 2.87
N GLU A 40 -14.45 7.17 4.10
CA GLU A 40 -15.10 8.42 4.55
C GLU A 40 -14.32 9.69 4.18
N ASP A 41 -13.07 9.57 3.73
CA ASP A 41 -12.29 10.74 3.36
C ASP A 41 -12.75 11.30 2.01
N ALA A 42 -12.91 12.63 1.94
CA ALA A 42 -13.40 13.32 0.76
C ALA A 42 -12.37 13.40 -0.39
N HIS A 43 -11.08 13.18 -0.12
CA HIS A 43 -10.05 13.26 -1.16
C HIS A 43 -9.98 11.97 -1.97
N ASP A 44 -9.93 12.09 -3.29
CA ASP A 44 -9.76 10.93 -4.18
C ASP A 44 -8.38 10.29 -3.99
N VAL A 45 -7.35 11.06 -3.65
CA VAL A 45 -5.99 10.56 -3.42
C VAL A 45 -5.55 10.91 -2.01
N LEU A 46 -5.09 9.92 -1.25
CA LEU A 46 -4.58 10.07 0.11
C LEU A 46 -3.10 9.74 0.16
N LEU A 47 -2.29 10.70 0.62
CA LEU A 47 -0.89 10.48 0.94
C LEU A 47 -0.71 10.38 2.45
N ILE A 48 -0.31 9.20 2.92
CA ILE A 48 -0.06 8.93 4.33
C ILE A 48 1.44 8.75 4.56
N THR A 49 2.04 9.71 5.27
CA THR A 49 3.47 9.66 5.63
C THR A 49 3.66 9.24 7.08
N ARG A 50 4.46 8.19 7.31
CA ARG A 50 4.82 7.71 8.66
C ARG A 50 6.27 7.21 8.69
N PRO A 51 6.94 7.17 9.86
CA PRO A 51 8.29 6.66 9.98
C PRO A 51 8.40 5.18 9.60
N ARG A 52 9.65 4.68 9.51
CA ARG A 52 9.93 3.27 9.24
C ARG A 52 9.33 2.39 10.35
N ARG A 53 8.80 1.22 9.98
CA ARG A 53 8.21 0.21 10.90
C ARG A 53 6.89 0.61 11.59
N TRP A 54 6.17 1.60 11.07
CA TRP A 54 4.86 2.02 11.58
C TRP A 54 3.64 1.25 10.99
N GLY A 55 3.88 0.09 10.37
CA GLY A 55 2.80 -0.74 9.81
C GLY A 55 2.26 -0.31 8.46
N LYS A 56 2.92 0.62 7.74
CA LYS A 56 2.48 1.11 6.41
C LYS A 56 2.22 -0.02 5.41
N THR A 57 3.24 -0.82 5.08
CA THR A 57 3.12 -1.95 4.15
C THR A 57 2.09 -2.99 4.60
N LEU A 58 2.00 -3.25 5.91
CA LEU A 58 1.01 -4.19 6.46
C LEU A 58 -0.42 -3.66 6.23
N ASN A 59 -0.64 -2.37 6.48
CA ASN A 59 -1.91 -1.73 6.22
C ASN A 59 -2.24 -1.71 4.71
N MET A 60 -1.26 -1.49 3.83
CA MET A 60 -1.46 -1.59 2.39
C MET A 60 -1.86 -3.00 1.95
N SER A 61 -1.22 -4.04 2.52
CA SER A 61 -1.60 -5.43 2.29
C SER A 61 -3.02 -5.75 2.81
N MET A 62 -3.40 -5.19 3.96
CA MET A 62 -4.77 -5.30 4.50
C MET A 62 -5.80 -4.65 3.58
N LEU A 63 -5.55 -3.42 3.09
CA LEU A 63 -6.43 -2.72 2.17
C LEU A 63 -6.57 -3.51 0.87
N ASN A 64 -5.48 -4.01 0.31
CA ASN A 64 -5.51 -4.86 -0.87
C ASN A 64 -6.33 -6.13 -0.61
N SER A 65 -6.13 -6.80 0.53
CA SER A 65 -6.89 -7.99 0.91
C SER A 65 -8.39 -7.71 1.10
N PHE A 66 -8.75 -6.52 1.57
CA PHE A 66 -10.14 -6.12 1.79
C PHE A 66 -10.83 -5.74 0.47
N PHE A 67 -10.23 -4.88 -0.35
CA PHE A 67 -10.91 -4.33 -1.52
C PHE A 67 -10.86 -5.24 -2.75
N SER A 68 -9.69 -5.86 -3.02
CA SER A 68 -9.45 -6.56 -4.28
C SER A 68 -10.45 -7.68 -4.54
N ILE A 69 -10.99 -7.72 -5.76
CA ILE A 69 -11.79 -8.84 -6.24
C ILE A 69 -10.89 -10.07 -6.35
N PRO A 70 -11.18 -11.17 -5.63
CA PRO A 70 -10.43 -12.40 -5.77
C PRO A 70 -10.86 -13.08 -7.08
N VAL A 71 -9.91 -13.28 -8.00
CA VAL A 71 -10.16 -13.81 -9.34
C VAL A 71 -9.17 -14.93 -9.62
N LYS A 72 -9.66 -16.05 -10.16
CA LYS A 72 -8.83 -17.17 -10.60
C LYS A 72 -8.12 -16.86 -11.91
N GLU A 73 -7.14 -17.69 -12.29
CA GLU A 73 -6.41 -17.48 -13.55
C GLU A 73 -7.33 -17.49 -14.78
N GLU A 74 -8.43 -18.24 -14.72
CA GLU A 74 -9.43 -18.34 -15.78
C GLU A 74 -10.38 -17.13 -15.86
N GLY A 75 -10.25 -16.16 -14.95
CA GLY A 75 -11.06 -14.93 -14.92
C GLY A 75 -12.41 -15.04 -14.21
N GLN A 76 -12.70 -16.18 -13.59
CA GLN A 76 -13.86 -16.35 -12.72
C GLN A 76 -13.55 -15.85 -11.31
N GLN A 77 -14.58 -15.37 -10.61
CA GLN A 77 -14.44 -14.99 -9.20
C GLN A 77 -14.03 -16.20 -8.35
N ASP A 78 -13.06 -16.01 -7.48
CA ASP A 78 -12.62 -17.01 -6.52
C ASP A 78 -13.49 -16.95 -5.26
N GLU A 79 -14.61 -17.67 -5.30
CA GLU A 79 -15.59 -17.74 -4.21
C GLU A 79 -15.03 -18.32 -2.90
N GLU A 80 -14.03 -19.20 -2.98
CA GLU A 80 -13.39 -19.77 -1.79
C GLU A 80 -12.57 -18.69 -1.07
N GLU A 81 -11.75 -17.96 -1.83
CA GLU A 81 -10.96 -16.86 -1.28
C GLU A 81 -11.86 -15.72 -0.80
N PHE A 82 -12.94 -15.41 -1.51
CA PHE A 82 -13.95 -14.45 -1.08
C PHE A 82 -14.55 -14.83 0.28
N SER A 83 -14.98 -16.08 0.44
CA SER A 83 -15.58 -16.59 1.68
C SER A 83 -14.59 -16.54 2.86
N LYS A 84 -13.32 -16.87 2.62
CA LYS A 84 -12.25 -16.75 3.64
C LYS A 84 -12.07 -15.31 4.10
N ARG A 85 -12.05 -14.34 3.18
CA ARG A 85 -11.94 -12.92 3.51
C ARG A 85 -13.17 -12.42 4.27
N GLN A 86 -14.37 -12.85 3.87
CA GLN A 86 -15.62 -12.54 4.57
C GLN A 86 -15.61 -13.01 6.02
N ASN A 87 -15.20 -14.26 6.25
CA ASN A 87 -15.07 -14.79 7.60
C ASN A 87 -14.00 -14.01 8.40
N LEU A 88 -12.86 -13.70 7.80
CA LEU A 88 -11.79 -12.96 8.47
C LEU A 88 -12.25 -11.56 8.92
N PHE A 89 -12.76 -10.74 8.00
CA PHE A 89 -13.09 -9.34 8.30
C PHE A 89 -14.34 -9.15 9.14
N SER A 90 -15.29 -10.10 9.12
CA SER A 90 -16.47 -10.06 9.99
C SER A 90 -16.14 -10.20 11.48
N HIS A 91 -15.00 -10.82 11.83
CA HIS A 91 -14.52 -10.95 13.21
C HIS A 91 -13.53 -9.85 13.63
N MET A 92 -13.23 -8.90 12.74
CA MET A 92 -12.37 -7.74 12.99
C MET A 92 -13.23 -6.52 13.37
N LYS A 93 -12.60 -5.44 13.85
CA LYS A 93 -13.26 -4.17 14.22
C LYS A 93 -14.11 -3.61 13.07
N ILE A 94 -13.66 -3.75 11.81
CA ILE A 94 -14.45 -3.33 10.64
C ILE A 94 -15.75 -4.13 10.47
N GLY A 95 -15.84 -5.36 11.02
CA GLY A 95 -17.04 -6.19 11.01
C GLY A 95 -18.23 -5.58 11.77
N ALA A 96 -17.99 -4.58 12.62
CA ALA A 96 -19.05 -3.77 13.23
C ALA A 96 -19.79 -2.86 12.22
N PHE A 97 -19.33 -2.77 10.98
CA PHE A 97 -19.89 -1.96 9.88
C PHE A 97 -20.30 -2.86 8.70
N PRO A 98 -21.37 -3.65 8.84
CA PRO A 98 -21.78 -4.64 7.84
C PRO A 98 -22.05 -4.02 6.45
N GLU A 99 -22.51 -2.77 6.39
CA GLU A 99 -22.73 -2.03 5.16
C GLU A 99 -21.43 -1.79 4.37
N ILE A 100 -20.30 -1.60 5.06
CA ILE A 100 -18.98 -1.47 4.42
C ILE A 100 -18.54 -2.82 3.86
N LEU A 101 -18.73 -3.91 4.61
CA LEU A 101 -18.39 -5.26 4.14
C LEU A 101 -19.24 -5.63 2.92
N GLU A 102 -20.55 -5.41 2.99
CA GLU A 102 -21.46 -5.74 1.90
C GLU A 102 -21.12 -4.98 0.62
N LYS A 103 -20.77 -3.69 0.72
CA LYS A 103 -20.52 -2.85 -0.44
C LYS A 103 -19.11 -3.02 -1.04
N TYR A 104 -18.09 -3.21 -0.21
CA TYR A 104 -16.69 -3.06 -0.64
C TYR A 104 -15.82 -4.31 -0.51
N LEU A 105 -16.13 -5.23 0.42
CA LEU A 105 -15.26 -6.39 0.67
C LEU A 105 -15.22 -7.30 -0.56
N GLY A 106 -14.04 -7.46 -1.14
CA GLY A 106 -13.79 -8.32 -2.29
C GLY A 106 -14.50 -7.88 -3.56
N LYS A 107 -14.92 -6.61 -3.65
CA LYS A 107 -15.81 -6.11 -4.71
C LYS A 107 -15.23 -4.97 -5.54
N VAL A 108 -14.03 -4.49 -5.23
CA VAL A 108 -13.43 -3.31 -5.89
C VAL A 108 -12.19 -3.72 -6.70
N PRO A 109 -12.08 -3.40 -7.99
CA PRO A 109 -10.87 -3.64 -8.76
C PRO A 109 -9.76 -2.82 -8.12
N THR A 110 -8.68 -3.49 -7.74
CA THR A 110 -7.61 -2.86 -6.96
C THR A 110 -6.28 -3.16 -7.62
N ILE A 111 -5.51 -2.12 -7.91
CA ILE A 111 -4.10 -2.21 -8.32
C ILE A 111 -3.26 -1.96 -7.09
N PHE A 112 -2.35 -2.90 -6.75
CA PHE A 112 -1.40 -2.71 -5.68
C PHE A 112 0.03 -2.77 -6.21
N VAL A 113 0.80 -1.71 -5.94
CA VAL A 113 2.24 -1.63 -6.26
C VAL A 113 3.04 -1.20 -5.03
N SER A 114 4.26 -1.72 -4.92
CA SER A 114 5.21 -1.33 -3.87
C SER A 114 6.55 -0.97 -4.51
N PHE A 115 7.09 0.18 -4.15
CA PHE A 115 8.40 0.65 -4.63
C PHE A 115 9.56 0.30 -3.68
N LYS A 116 9.32 -0.52 -2.66
CA LYS A 116 10.36 -0.98 -1.70
C LYS A 116 11.65 -1.50 -2.36
N GLY A 117 11.50 -2.14 -3.53
CA GLY A 117 12.60 -2.70 -4.32
C GLY A 117 13.15 -1.79 -5.40
N VAL A 118 12.58 -0.59 -5.60
CA VAL A 118 13.01 0.34 -6.65
C VAL A 118 14.13 1.21 -6.12
N LYS A 119 15.34 0.66 -6.20
CA LYS A 119 16.58 1.29 -5.78
C LYS A 119 17.63 1.13 -6.86
N GLY A 120 18.54 2.08 -6.94
CA GLY A 120 19.50 2.13 -8.02
C GLY A 120 20.45 3.31 -7.89
N THR A 121 21.60 3.18 -8.55
CA THR A 121 22.62 4.23 -8.63
C THR A 121 22.63 4.93 -9.99
N SER A 122 21.83 4.47 -10.95
CA SER A 122 21.65 5.07 -12.27
C SER A 122 20.18 5.06 -12.71
N TYR A 123 19.84 5.90 -13.69
CA TYR A 123 18.46 6.00 -14.18
C TYR A 123 17.97 4.67 -14.74
N GLU A 124 18.83 3.96 -15.47
CA GLU A 124 18.53 2.67 -16.12
C GLU A 124 18.21 1.60 -15.07
N THR A 125 18.92 1.60 -13.94
CA THR A 125 18.64 0.65 -12.84
C THR A 125 17.29 0.92 -12.18
N ILE A 126 16.92 2.20 -12.00
CA ILE A 126 15.61 2.61 -11.48
C ILE A 126 14.50 2.29 -12.47
N GLU A 127 14.70 2.59 -13.76
CA GLU A 127 13.75 2.28 -14.82
C GLU A 127 13.49 0.77 -14.89
N SER A 128 14.55 -0.04 -14.89
CA SER A 128 14.45 -1.51 -14.90
C SER A 128 13.70 -2.04 -13.67
N ALA A 129 14.00 -1.53 -12.48
CA ALA A 129 13.29 -1.92 -11.26
C ALA A 129 11.81 -1.47 -11.28
N LEU A 130 11.50 -0.33 -11.89
CA LEU A 130 10.11 0.11 -12.08
C LEU A 130 9.39 -0.78 -13.11
N LYS A 131 10.06 -1.20 -14.20
CA LYS A 131 9.53 -2.19 -15.15
C LYS A 131 9.17 -3.51 -14.46
N ASP A 132 9.96 -3.94 -13.48
CA ASP A 132 9.65 -5.12 -12.66
C ASP A 132 8.39 -4.94 -11.81
N VAL A 133 8.17 -3.74 -11.25
CA VAL A 133 6.94 -3.44 -10.50
C VAL A 133 5.72 -3.52 -11.42
N ILE A 134 5.81 -2.95 -12.62
CA ILE A 134 4.72 -2.99 -13.61
C ILE A 134 4.44 -4.39 -14.10
N TYR A 135 5.49 -5.16 -14.40
CA TYR A 135 5.36 -6.57 -14.75
C TYR A 135 4.56 -7.34 -13.69
N ARG A 136 4.87 -7.14 -12.39
CA ARG A 136 4.15 -7.81 -11.29
C ARG A 136 2.70 -7.34 -11.18
N ALA A 137 2.47 -6.03 -11.31
CA ALA A 137 1.12 -5.46 -11.29
C ALA A 137 0.25 -6.07 -12.39
N TYR A 138 0.74 -6.11 -13.63
CA TYR A 138 0.01 -6.73 -14.74
C TYR A 138 -0.15 -8.24 -14.55
N THR A 139 0.87 -8.95 -14.09
CA THR A 139 0.78 -10.40 -13.84
C THR A 139 -0.29 -10.75 -12.80
N ALA A 140 -0.48 -9.91 -11.78
CA ALA A 140 -1.57 -10.08 -10.81
C ALA A 140 -2.98 -10.00 -11.42
N HIS A 141 -3.10 -9.39 -12.61
CA HIS A 141 -4.35 -9.26 -13.36
C HIS A 141 -4.33 -10.02 -14.69
N LYS A 142 -3.53 -11.09 -14.80
CA LYS A 142 -3.35 -11.86 -16.06
C LYS A 142 -4.65 -12.38 -16.66
N TYR A 143 -5.67 -12.62 -15.83
CA TYR A 143 -7.02 -12.99 -16.27
C TYR A 143 -7.65 -12.00 -17.27
N LEU A 144 -7.19 -10.75 -17.30
CA LEU A 144 -7.67 -9.76 -18.26
C LEU A 144 -7.42 -10.16 -19.72
N LEU A 145 -6.41 -11.00 -20.00
CA LEU A 145 -6.18 -11.54 -21.34
C LEU A 145 -7.35 -12.41 -21.85
N GLN A 146 -8.11 -13.02 -20.94
CA GLN A 146 -9.30 -13.81 -21.25
C GLN A 146 -10.60 -12.98 -21.26
N SER A 147 -10.53 -11.69 -20.94
CA SER A 147 -11.68 -10.80 -20.92
C SER A 147 -12.27 -10.64 -22.32
N GLN A 148 -13.58 -10.86 -22.43
CA GLN A 148 -14.36 -10.57 -23.65
C GLN A 148 -14.72 -9.08 -23.78
N LYS A 149 -14.48 -8.28 -22.73
CA LYS A 149 -14.73 -6.83 -22.71
C LYS A 149 -13.50 -6.00 -23.11
N LEU A 150 -12.35 -6.64 -23.32
CA LEU A 150 -11.14 -5.99 -23.82
C LEU A 150 -10.94 -6.32 -25.29
N ASP A 151 -10.62 -5.30 -26.08
CA ASP A 151 -10.28 -5.47 -27.49
C ASP A 151 -8.84 -6.00 -27.67
N GLU A 152 -8.50 -6.38 -28.90
CA GLU A 152 -7.17 -6.92 -29.24
C GLU A 152 -6.04 -5.91 -29.03
N ILE A 153 -6.30 -4.61 -29.17
CA ILE A 153 -5.29 -3.57 -28.96
C ILE A 153 -4.91 -3.54 -27.47
N GLN A 154 -5.90 -3.57 -26.58
CA GLN A 154 -5.69 -3.63 -25.14
C GLN A 154 -4.98 -4.91 -24.70
N LYS A 155 -5.34 -6.07 -25.27
CA LYS A 155 -4.66 -7.34 -24.97
C LYS A 155 -3.21 -7.36 -25.46
N ASN A 156 -2.93 -6.79 -26.63
CA ASN A 156 -1.57 -6.63 -27.14
C ASN A 156 -0.74 -5.71 -26.23
N LEU A 157 -1.30 -4.59 -25.81
CA LEU A 157 -0.65 -3.68 -24.86
C LEU A 157 -0.38 -4.37 -23.51
N PHE A 158 -1.36 -5.11 -22.97
CA PHE A 158 -1.18 -5.91 -21.76
C PHE A 158 -0.02 -6.91 -21.90
N THR A 159 0.07 -7.56 -23.06
CA THR A 159 1.13 -8.54 -23.37
C THR A 159 2.51 -7.88 -23.37
N LYS A 160 2.64 -6.64 -23.85
CA LYS A 160 3.90 -5.87 -23.75
C LYS A 160 4.35 -5.71 -22.31
N PHE A 161 3.44 -5.40 -21.38
CA PHE A 161 3.78 -5.21 -19.96
C PHE A 161 4.23 -6.50 -19.27
N ILE A 162 3.56 -7.63 -19.52
CA ILE A 162 3.98 -8.92 -18.94
C ILE A 162 5.24 -9.51 -19.61
N THR A 163 5.64 -9.02 -20.79
CA THR A 163 6.89 -9.39 -21.47
C THR A 163 8.01 -8.36 -21.27
N LYS A 164 7.74 -7.27 -20.54
CA LYS A 164 8.65 -6.12 -20.32
C LYS A 164 9.14 -5.45 -21.61
N ASN A 165 8.39 -5.57 -22.70
CA ASN A 165 8.71 -4.97 -23.99
C ASN A 165 7.90 -3.69 -24.22
N PHE A 166 8.15 -2.67 -23.39
CA PHE A 166 7.48 -1.38 -23.46
C PHE A 166 8.45 -0.21 -23.26
N ASP A 167 8.11 0.92 -23.87
CA ASP A 167 8.93 2.14 -23.85
C ASP A 167 8.66 3.01 -22.60
N LEU A 168 9.33 4.16 -22.53
CA LEU A 168 9.20 5.08 -21.41
C LEU A 168 7.79 5.69 -21.31
N SER A 169 7.16 6.04 -22.44
CA SER A 169 5.82 6.62 -22.44
C SER A 169 4.79 5.60 -21.96
N GLU A 170 4.96 4.34 -22.36
CA GLU A 170 4.12 3.23 -21.91
C GLU A 170 4.37 2.91 -20.43
N LEU A 171 5.62 3.01 -19.97
CA LEU A 171 5.95 2.86 -18.55
C LEU A 171 5.26 3.94 -17.71
N GLU A 172 5.38 5.20 -18.12
CA GLU A 172 4.77 6.37 -17.44
C GLU A 172 3.24 6.25 -17.38
N ASN A 173 2.57 5.65 -18.38
CA ASN A 173 1.11 5.49 -18.41
C ASN A 173 0.62 4.09 -18.00
N SER A 174 1.52 3.21 -17.56
CA SER A 174 1.22 1.79 -17.37
C SER A 174 0.09 1.52 -16.38
N LEU A 175 0.01 2.24 -15.26
CA LEU A 175 -1.07 2.06 -14.28
C LEU A 175 -2.39 2.71 -14.73
N LEU A 176 -2.33 3.79 -15.52
CA LEU A 176 -3.52 4.37 -16.16
C LEU A 176 -4.15 3.34 -17.10
N TYR A 177 -3.35 2.73 -17.99
CA TYR A 177 -3.84 1.69 -18.90
C TYR A 177 -4.41 0.48 -18.16
N LEU A 178 -3.75 0.03 -17.08
CA LEU A 178 -4.27 -1.08 -16.28
C LEU A 178 -5.60 -0.70 -15.61
N SER A 179 -5.73 0.53 -15.11
CA SER A 179 -6.97 1.01 -14.51
C SER A 179 -8.12 1.10 -15.53
N GLU A 180 -7.85 1.50 -16.77
CA GLU A 180 -8.83 1.47 -17.85
C GLU A 180 -9.29 0.04 -18.15
N MET A 181 -8.34 -0.90 -18.28
CA MET A 181 -8.66 -2.30 -18.59
C MET A 181 -9.50 -2.94 -17.48
N LEU A 182 -9.17 -2.67 -16.21
CA LEU A 182 -9.97 -3.11 -15.06
C LEU A 182 -11.35 -2.47 -15.06
N TYR A 183 -11.45 -1.16 -15.35
CA TYR A 183 -12.73 -0.47 -15.47
C TYR A 183 -13.62 -1.08 -16.55
N ARG A 184 -13.08 -1.35 -17.75
CA ARG A 184 -13.83 -2.01 -18.83
C ARG A 184 -14.26 -3.42 -18.46
N HIS A 185 -13.39 -4.19 -17.81
CA HIS A 185 -13.68 -5.56 -17.42
C HIS A 185 -14.76 -5.65 -16.34
N PHE A 186 -14.63 -4.87 -15.26
CA PHE A 186 -15.54 -4.93 -14.11
C PHE A 186 -16.71 -3.94 -14.17
N GLY A 187 -16.65 -2.92 -15.03
CA GLY A 187 -17.67 -1.88 -15.13
C GLY A 187 -17.69 -0.89 -13.96
N GLN A 188 -16.59 -0.81 -13.20
CA GLN A 188 -16.48 0.04 -12.01
C GLN A 188 -15.08 0.62 -11.89
N LYS A 189 -14.98 1.80 -11.26
CA LYS A 189 -13.72 2.50 -11.03
C LYS A 189 -12.80 1.73 -10.07
N VAL A 190 -11.52 2.06 -10.13
CA VAL A 190 -10.41 1.27 -9.59
C VAL A 190 -9.80 1.94 -8.36
N PHE A 191 -9.39 1.14 -7.39
CA PHE A 191 -8.54 1.59 -6.29
C PHE A 191 -7.07 1.40 -6.68
N ILE A 192 -6.23 2.41 -6.47
CA ILE A 192 -4.79 2.33 -6.70
C ILE A 192 -4.05 2.50 -5.37
N LEU A 193 -3.35 1.45 -4.96
CA LEU A 193 -2.61 1.36 -3.71
C LEU A 193 -1.10 1.39 -4.01
N ILE A 194 -0.39 2.43 -3.55
CA ILE A 194 1.04 2.65 -3.80
C ILE A 194 1.80 2.68 -2.47
N ASP A 195 2.62 1.66 -2.21
CA ASP A 195 3.45 1.56 -1.02
C ASP A 195 4.89 2.05 -1.26
N GLU A 196 5.43 2.75 -0.27
CA GLU A 196 6.78 3.34 -0.24
C GLU A 196 7.15 4.19 -1.47
N TYR A 197 6.26 5.10 -1.88
CA TYR A 197 6.40 5.91 -3.11
C TYR A 197 7.72 6.67 -3.23
N ASP A 198 8.32 7.02 -2.08
CA ASP A 198 9.52 7.83 -1.94
C ASP A 198 10.81 7.01 -1.93
N THR A 199 10.74 5.67 -1.97
CA THR A 199 11.92 4.79 -2.00
C THR A 199 12.94 5.14 -3.09
N PRO A 200 12.53 5.40 -4.36
CA PRO A 200 13.47 5.78 -5.42
C PRO A 200 14.24 7.07 -5.13
N LEU A 201 13.73 7.93 -4.25
CA LEU A 201 14.32 9.23 -3.90
C LEU A 201 15.07 9.21 -2.57
N ASN A 202 14.80 8.23 -1.71
CA ASN A 202 15.38 8.13 -0.37
C ASN A 202 16.91 7.99 -0.42
N ASP A 203 17.44 7.17 -1.33
CA ASP A 203 18.89 6.94 -1.44
C ASP A 203 19.62 8.23 -1.87
N TRP A 204 19.03 9.01 -2.79
CA TRP A 204 19.58 10.32 -3.14
C TRP A 204 19.55 11.30 -1.97
N TYR A 205 18.45 11.36 -1.23
CA TYR A 205 18.33 12.28 -0.09
C TYR A 205 19.34 11.92 1.02
N ALA A 206 19.54 10.62 1.27
CA ALA A 206 20.57 10.14 2.19
C ALA A 206 21.98 10.53 1.72
N LEU A 207 22.28 10.40 0.43
CA LEU A 207 23.57 10.83 -0.14
C LEU A 207 23.77 12.35 -0.05
N LYS A 208 22.72 13.14 -0.30
CA LYS A 208 22.76 14.61 -0.17
C LYS A 208 23.03 15.06 1.27
N LEU A 209 22.41 14.41 2.26
CA LEU A 209 22.68 14.71 3.66
C LEU A 209 24.09 14.29 4.11
N ALA A 210 24.64 13.22 3.51
CA ALA A 210 25.96 12.72 3.84
C ALA A 210 27.12 13.53 3.20
N GLN A 211 26.83 14.40 2.23
CA GLN A 211 27.84 15.20 1.52
C GLN A 211 27.54 16.70 1.68
N GLU A 212 28.24 17.38 2.59
CA GLU A 212 28.23 18.85 2.71
C GLU A 212 28.93 19.57 1.54
N THR A 213 29.59 18.82 0.65
CA THR A 213 30.34 19.33 -0.51
C THR A 213 29.64 19.01 -1.83
N MET A 214 29.75 19.98 -2.76
CA MET A 214 29.13 20.04 -4.09
C MET A 214 28.72 18.70 -4.69
N ILE A 215 27.40 18.51 -4.83
CA ILE A 215 26.83 17.46 -5.68
C ILE A 215 27.38 17.68 -7.10
N SER A 216 27.99 16.67 -7.71
CA SER A 216 28.42 16.76 -9.10
C SER A 216 27.21 16.98 -10.01
N GLN A 217 27.35 17.78 -11.07
CA GLN A 217 26.27 18.07 -12.03
C GLN A 217 25.59 16.79 -12.55
N GLU A 218 26.35 15.70 -12.70
CA GLU A 218 25.84 14.37 -13.10
C GLU A 218 24.85 13.77 -12.10
N LYS A 219 25.10 13.89 -10.78
CA LYS A 219 24.20 13.38 -9.73
C LYS A 219 22.91 14.20 -9.64
N ASP A 220 22.98 15.50 -9.90
CA ASP A 220 21.79 16.34 -10.00
C ASP A 220 20.95 15.98 -11.23
N LEU A 221 21.59 15.75 -12.39
CA LEU A 221 20.89 15.32 -13.60
C LEU A 221 20.20 13.95 -13.41
N TYR A 222 20.89 12.99 -12.79
CA TYR A 222 20.30 11.70 -12.39
C TYR A 222 19.03 11.90 -11.54
N PHE A 223 19.12 12.70 -10.48
CA PHE A 223 17.99 12.95 -9.59
C PHE A 223 16.81 13.63 -10.27
N GLN A 224 17.08 14.65 -11.09
CA GLN A 224 16.03 15.32 -11.88
C GLN A 224 15.35 14.33 -12.86
N SER A 225 16.11 13.39 -13.42
CA SER A 225 15.59 12.38 -14.34
C SER A 225 14.69 11.37 -13.62
N VAL A 226 15.10 10.89 -12.45
CA VAL A 226 14.26 10.01 -11.61
C VAL A 226 13.02 10.74 -11.09
N LEU A 227 13.16 11.98 -10.62
CA LEU A 227 12.03 12.79 -10.20
C LEU A 227 11.01 12.98 -11.34
N ARG A 228 11.49 13.29 -12.55
CA ARG A 228 10.64 13.43 -13.73
C ARG A 228 9.87 12.14 -14.00
N LEU A 229 10.57 11.01 -14.06
CA LEU A 229 9.94 9.69 -14.28
C LEU A 229 8.82 9.44 -13.26
N PHE A 230 9.09 9.59 -11.96
CA PHE A 230 8.08 9.33 -10.93
C PHE A 230 6.95 10.37 -10.92
N ARG A 231 7.24 11.62 -11.28
CA ARG A 231 6.21 12.66 -11.40
C ARG A 231 5.26 12.35 -12.55
N GLU A 232 5.77 12.00 -13.73
CA GLU A 232 4.93 11.63 -14.88
C GLU A 232 4.16 10.32 -14.58
N PHE A 233 4.83 9.33 -13.99
CA PHE A 233 4.23 8.05 -13.61
C PHE A 233 3.10 8.17 -12.58
N LEU A 234 3.34 8.88 -11.47
CA LEU A 234 2.32 9.08 -10.44
C LEU A 234 1.24 10.06 -10.91
N GLY A 235 1.63 11.07 -11.69
CA GLY A 235 0.72 12.01 -12.32
C GLY A 235 -0.29 11.30 -13.21
N SER A 236 0.15 10.45 -14.14
CA SER A 236 -0.73 9.78 -15.11
C SER A 236 -1.82 8.92 -14.44
N CYS A 237 -1.49 8.25 -13.32
CA CYS A 237 -2.41 7.30 -12.69
C CYS A 237 -3.26 7.92 -11.57
N LEU A 238 -2.83 9.02 -10.97
CA LEU A 238 -3.53 9.67 -9.84
C LEU A 238 -4.19 11.01 -10.18
N LYS A 239 -3.71 11.72 -11.21
CA LYS A 239 -4.25 13.01 -11.62
C LYS A 239 -5.18 12.84 -12.82
N ASP A 240 -6.40 13.35 -12.71
CA ASP A 240 -7.41 13.37 -13.78
C ASP A 240 -7.70 11.98 -14.41
N ASN A 241 -7.31 10.90 -13.71
CA ASN A 241 -7.60 9.53 -14.12
C ASN A 241 -9.10 9.25 -13.88
N ILE A 242 -9.89 9.32 -14.93
CA ILE A 242 -11.34 9.11 -14.88
C ILE A 242 -11.75 7.70 -14.41
N TYR A 243 -10.82 6.74 -14.44
CA TYR A 243 -11.03 5.37 -13.98
C TYR A 243 -10.68 5.16 -12.51
N LEU A 244 -10.07 6.15 -11.84
CA LEU A 244 -9.74 6.10 -10.42
C LEU A 244 -10.97 6.41 -9.57
N GLU A 245 -11.19 5.59 -8.53
CA GLU A 245 -12.12 5.89 -7.43
C GLU A 245 -11.36 6.37 -6.19
N LYS A 246 -10.26 5.69 -5.83
CA LYS A 246 -9.47 6.03 -4.65
C LYS A 246 -8.00 5.67 -4.84
N GLY A 247 -7.10 6.63 -4.60
CA GLY A 247 -5.66 6.43 -4.50
C GLY A 247 -5.22 6.44 -3.04
N VAL A 248 -4.46 5.44 -2.59
CA VAL A 248 -3.81 5.47 -1.27
C VAL A 248 -2.33 5.27 -1.47
N VAL A 249 -1.56 6.28 -1.09
CA VAL A 249 -0.11 6.35 -1.25
C VAL A 249 0.53 6.43 0.11
N THR A 250 1.59 5.66 0.34
CA THR A 250 2.30 5.70 1.62
C THR A 250 3.80 5.88 1.45
N GLY A 251 4.43 6.59 2.38
CA GLY A 251 5.88 6.86 2.36
C GLY A 251 6.40 7.43 3.68
N ILE A 252 7.61 7.97 3.67
CA ILE A 252 8.29 8.56 4.82
C ILE A 252 8.49 10.07 4.63
N LEU A 253 8.97 10.51 3.47
CA LEU A 253 9.46 11.86 3.21
C LEU A 253 8.39 12.80 2.64
N ARG A 254 8.07 13.87 3.37
CA ARG A 254 7.23 14.96 2.83
C ARG A 254 7.89 15.74 1.69
N VAL A 255 9.22 15.86 1.66
CA VAL A 255 9.91 16.68 0.63
C VAL A 255 9.70 16.10 -0.77
N ALA A 256 9.63 14.77 -0.90
CA ALA A 256 9.29 14.10 -2.15
C ALA A 256 7.89 14.50 -2.66
N LYS A 257 6.96 14.84 -1.77
CA LYS A 257 5.60 15.27 -2.13
C LYS A 257 5.60 16.53 -2.99
N ALA A 258 6.32 17.56 -2.56
CA ALA A 258 6.27 18.88 -3.20
C ALA A 258 6.64 18.84 -4.69
N ASN A 259 7.49 17.88 -5.08
CA ASN A 259 7.92 17.70 -6.46
C ASN A 259 7.06 16.69 -7.23
N LEU A 260 6.62 15.61 -6.59
CA LEU A 260 5.93 14.50 -7.25
C LEU A 260 4.42 14.70 -7.42
N PHE A 261 3.77 15.41 -6.49
CA PHE A 261 2.30 15.54 -6.47
C PHE A 261 1.81 16.98 -6.64
N SER A 262 2.67 17.90 -7.08
CA SER A 262 2.31 19.32 -7.27
C SER A 262 1.14 19.55 -8.23
N GLY A 263 0.81 18.58 -9.08
CA GLY A 263 -0.32 18.64 -10.00
C GLY A 263 -1.58 17.89 -9.58
N VAL A 264 -1.59 17.16 -8.45
CA VAL A 264 -2.76 16.34 -8.05
C VAL A 264 -3.78 17.22 -7.34
N ASN A 265 -4.92 17.46 -8.00
CA ASN A 265 -5.92 18.44 -7.56
C ASN A 265 -6.69 18.01 -6.29
N ASN A 266 -6.87 16.71 -6.06
CA ASN A 266 -7.66 16.15 -4.95
C ASN A 266 -6.80 15.32 -3.98
N LEU A 267 -5.63 15.84 -3.59
CA LEU A 267 -4.70 15.16 -2.67
C LEU A 267 -4.96 15.55 -1.20
N GLY A 268 -5.41 14.59 -0.40
CA GLY A 268 -5.40 14.66 1.06
C GLY A 268 -4.04 14.21 1.59
N GLU A 269 -3.53 14.90 2.62
CA GLU A 269 -2.30 14.51 3.33
C GLU A 269 -2.62 14.18 4.78
N ASP A 270 -2.03 13.09 5.26
CA ASP A 270 -1.91 12.85 6.69
C ASP A 270 -0.49 12.42 7.05
N SER A 271 0.09 13.20 7.93
CA SER A 271 1.45 13.05 8.42
C SER A 271 1.50 12.68 9.89
N VAL A 272 2.69 12.46 10.45
CA VAL A 272 2.87 12.18 11.89
C VAL A 272 2.26 13.25 12.80
N LEU A 273 2.12 14.49 12.31
CA LEU A 273 1.56 15.59 13.10
C LEU A 273 0.02 15.61 13.07
N ASP A 274 -0.58 14.85 12.16
CA ASP A 274 -2.02 14.84 11.94
C ASP A 274 -2.68 13.71 12.73
N LYS A 275 -3.82 14.01 13.35
CA LYS A 275 -4.53 13.06 14.21
C LYS A 275 -5.45 12.12 13.44
N ARG A 276 -5.83 12.45 12.21
CA ARG A 276 -6.91 11.76 11.46
C ARG A 276 -6.59 10.28 11.23
N TYR A 277 -5.36 9.96 10.85
CA TYR A 277 -4.91 8.58 10.67
C TYR A 277 -3.95 8.08 11.77
N ALA A 278 -3.63 8.90 12.79
CA ALA A 278 -2.67 8.55 13.84
C ALA A 278 -2.97 7.21 14.53
N SER A 279 -4.22 6.93 14.87
CA SER A 279 -4.62 5.68 15.54
C SER A 279 -4.46 4.43 14.66
N HIS A 280 -4.28 4.58 13.35
CA HIS A 280 -4.21 3.45 12.41
C HIS A 280 -2.77 2.99 12.12
N PHE A 281 -1.76 3.77 12.52
CA PHE A 281 -0.35 3.48 12.27
C PHE A 281 0.43 3.51 13.58
N GLY A 282 1.36 2.55 13.73
CA GLY A 282 2.01 2.32 15.03
C GLY A 282 1.05 1.79 16.09
N PHE A 283 1.50 1.81 17.34
CA PHE A 283 0.70 1.37 18.48
C PHE A 283 0.30 2.58 19.32
N THR A 284 -0.96 2.58 19.75
CA THR A 284 -1.44 3.49 20.79
C THR A 284 -1.09 2.94 22.17
N GLU A 285 -1.05 3.81 23.18
CA GLU A 285 -0.79 3.41 24.56
C GLU A 285 -1.79 2.33 25.04
N GLU A 286 -3.08 2.48 24.72
CA GLU A 286 -4.12 1.51 25.05
C GLU A 286 -3.85 0.13 24.45
N GLU A 287 -3.39 0.08 23.19
CA GLU A 287 -3.07 -1.18 22.52
C GLU A 287 -1.85 -1.85 23.14
N VAL A 288 -0.80 -1.09 23.48
CA VAL A 288 0.36 -1.67 24.15
C VAL A 288 -0.02 -2.20 25.53
N ASN A 289 -0.78 -1.44 26.32
CA ASN A 289 -1.28 -1.89 27.62
C ASN A 289 -2.14 -3.15 27.50
N THR A 290 -2.99 -3.23 26.47
CA THR A 290 -3.81 -4.42 26.18
C THR A 290 -2.94 -5.63 25.83
N LEU A 291 -1.87 -5.44 25.03
CA LEU A 291 -0.92 -6.51 24.72
C LEU A 291 -0.23 -7.01 25.99
N LEU A 292 0.29 -6.11 26.82
CA LEU A 292 0.93 -6.44 28.10
C LEU A 292 0.01 -7.20 29.04
N TYR A 293 -1.27 -6.80 29.11
CA TYR A 293 -2.28 -7.51 29.87
C TYR A 293 -2.50 -8.94 29.35
N LYS A 294 -2.65 -9.11 28.03
CA LYS A 294 -2.87 -10.42 27.41
C LYS A 294 -1.75 -11.40 27.72
N VAL A 295 -0.49 -10.95 27.63
CA VAL A 295 0.69 -11.80 27.89
C VAL A 295 1.04 -11.93 29.38
N GLY A 296 0.30 -11.28 30.27
CA GLY A 296 0.53 -11.33 31.72
C GLY A 296 1.73 -10.52 32.23
N LEU A 297 2.36 -9.70 31.38
CA LEU A 297 3.49 -8.83 31.72
C LEU A 297 3.06 -7.50 32.38
N ASN A 298 1.75 -7.24 32.46
CA ASN A 298 1.21 -6.07 33.16
C ASN A 298 1.31 -6.16 34.69
N LYS A 299 1.63 -7.34 35.25
CA LYS A 299 1.74 -7.55 36.70
C LYS A 299 3.01 -6.92 37.30
N GLU A 300 3.99 -6.62 36.47
CA GLU A 300 5.22 -5.94 36.85
C GLU A 300 5.13 -4.46 36.45
N ALA A 301 4.85 -3.58 37.42
CA ALA A 301 4.73 -2.14 37.18
C ALA A 301 6.00 -1.52 36.53
N LYS A 302 7.16 -2.15 36.76
CA LYS A 302 8.43 -1.78 36.13
C LYS A 302 8.43 -2.02 34.62
N THR A 303 7.89 -3.14 34.14
CA THR A 303 7.92 -3.52 32.71
C THR A 303 7.17 -2.53 31.82
N SER A 304 6.00 -2.05 32.23
CA SER A 304 5.26 -1.01 31.49
C SER A 304 6.02 0.32 31.48
N THR A 305 6.63 0.69 32.61
CA THR A 305 7.41 1.93 32.74
C THR A 305 8.71 1.88 31.93
N GLU A 306 9.39 0.74 31.94
CA GLU A 306 10.61 0.48 31.15
C GLU A 306 10.31 0.45 29.65
N LEU A 307 9.23 -0.23 29.22
CA LEU A 307 8.82 -0.21 27.81
C LEU A 307 8.44 1.20 27.35
N LYS A 308 7.71 1.97 28.17
CA LYS A 308 7.49 3.40 27.90
C LYS A 308 8.82 4.11 27.69
N SER A 309 9.80 3.91 28.56
CA SER A 309 11.11 4.55 28.43
C SER A 309 11.87 4.16 27.15
N TRP A 310 11.79 2.89 26.73
CA TRP A 310 12.47 2.38 25.52
C TRP A 310 11.87 2.92 24.23
N TYR A 311 10.58 3.25 24.26
CA TYR A 311 9.85 3.79 23.10
C TYR A 311 9.49 5.27 23.28
N ASN A 312 10.33 6.04 23.99
CA ASN A 312 10.19 7.50 24.15
C ASN A 312 8.83 7.98 24.72
N GLY A 313 8.28 7.21 25.66
CA GLY A 313 6.95 7.42 26.25
C GLY A 313 5.80 6.65 25.56
N TYR A 314 6.13 5.91 24.49
CA TYR A 314 5.30 5.42 23.37
C TYR A 314 5.09 6.42 22.23
#